data_AF-A0A2A5RYJ3-F1
#
_entry.id   AF-A0A2A5RYJ3-F1
#
_cell.length_a   1.000
_cell.length_b   1.000
_cell.length_c   1.000
_cell.angle_alpha   90.00
_cell.angle_beta   90.00
_cell.angle_gamma   90.00
#
_symmetry.space_group_name_H-M   'P 1'
#
loop_
_entity.id
_entity.type
_entity.pdbx_description
1 polymer ?
#
loop_
_entity_poly.entity_id
_entity_poly.type
_entity_poly.pdbx_seq_one_letter_code
_entity_poly.pdbx_strand_id
1 'polypeptide(L)' 'MKSIVIKKFKTAHTLADTLNRQNLILSEPVEKNQVWSPQITYILTQQGWCYLSTIMDCYTK' A
#
# COMPACT_ATOMS: atom_id res chain seq x y z
N MET A 1 17.61 -33.87 32.43
CA MET A 1 17.85 -32.64 31.65
C MET A 1 17.45 -32.94 30.20
N LYS A 2 16.32 -32.40 29.71
CA LYS A 2 15.84 -32.70 28.34
C LYS A 2 16.22 -31.53 27.43
N SER A 3 16.96 -31.81 26.36
CA SER A 3 17.29 -30.81 25.33
C SER A 3 16.03 -30.48 24.54
N ILE A 4 15.67 -29.20 24.42
CA ILE A 4 14.61 -28.72 23.55
C ILE A 4 15.29 -28.16 22.29
N VAL A 5 15.18 -28.88 21.18
CA VAL A 5 15.66 -28.40 19.88
C VAL A 5 14.58 -27.53 19.27
N ILE A 6 14.76 -26.21 19.31
CA ILE A 6 13.89 -25.27 18.59
C ILE A 6 14.37 -25.20 17.13
N LYS A 7 13.67 -25.86 16.21
CA LYS A 7 13.94 -25.70 14.77
C LYS A 7 13.56 -24.30 14.35
N LYS A 8 14.56 -23.46 14.09
CA LYS A 8 14.38 -22.12 13.51
C LYS A 8 13.78 -22.29 12.11
N PHE A 9 12.62 -21.69 11.84
CA PHE A 9 12.01 -21.70 10.52
C PHE A 9 13.00 -21.09 9.51
N LYS A 10 13.41 -21.87 8.52
CA LYS A 10 14.19 -21.38 7.38
C LYS A 10 13.20 -21.18 6.25
N THR A 11 13.02 -19.94 5.81
CA THR A 11 12.25 -19.65 4.60
C THR A 11 12.88 -20.44 3.46
N ALA A 12 12.15 -21.36 2.88
CA ALA A 12 12.59 -22.04 1.67
C ALA A 12 12.64 -20.99 0.57
N HIS A 13 13.84 -20.64 0.10
CA HIS A 13 13.99 -19.92 -1.17
C HIS A 13 13.45 -20.85 -2.25
N THR A 14 12.18 -20.66 -2.57
CA THR A 14 11.53 -21.39 -3.64
C THR A 14 12.00 -20.75 -4.94
N LEU A 15 12.09 -21.49 -6.05
CA LEU A 15 12.30 -20.92 -7.40
C LEU A 15 11.29 -19.80 -7.75
N ALA A 16 10.25 -19.61 -6.93
CA ALA A 16 9.34 -18.48 -6.95
C ALA A 16 9.97 -17.12 -6.57
N ASP A 17 11.13 -17.09 -5.89
CA ASP A 17 11.86 -15.84 -5.59
C ASP A 17 12.45 -15.22 -6.87
N THR A 18 12.67 -16.03 -7.92
CA THR A 18 13.08 -15.58 -9.26
C THR A 18 11.92 -15.21 -10.19
N LEU A 19 10.67 -15.41 -9.77
CA LEU A 19 9.53 -14.93 -10.54
C LEU A 19 9.41 -13.42 -10.34
N ASN A 20 9.79 -12.65 -11.37
CA ASN A 20 9.48 -11.23 -11.45
C ASN A 20 7.96 -11.06 -11.42
N ARG A 21 7.40 -10.86 -10.24
CA ARG A 21 6.00 -10.49 -10.07
C ARG A 21 5.90 -9.01 -10.39
N GLN A 22 5.82 -8.71 -11.67
CA GLN A 22 5.56 -7.35 -12.12
C GLN A 22 4.22 -6.91 -11.51
N ASN A 23 4.21 -5.78 -10.82
CA ASN A 23 2.99 -5.24 -10.26
C ASN A 23 2.07 -4.86 -11.43
N LEU A 24 0.99 -5.62 -11.62
CA LEU A 24 0.01 -5.37 -12.69
C LEU A 24 -0.78 -4.08 -12.44
N ILE A 25 -0.72 -3.53 -11.22
CA ILE A 25 -1.34 -2.27 -10.86
C ILE A 25 -0.36 -1.15 -11.19
N LEU A 26 -0.78 -0.28 -12.12
CA LEU A 26 -0.09 0.98 -12.42
C LEU A 26 -0.03 1.82 -11.15
N SER A 27 1.14 1.83 -10.53
CA SER A 27 1.41 2.60 -9.32
C SER A 27 1.91 4.01 -9.67
N GLU A 28 2.55 4.13 -10.83
CA GLU A 28 3.14 5.34 -11.37
C GLU A 28 2.37 5.74 -12.64
N PRO A 29 1.75 6.94 -12.66
CA PRO A 29 1.03 7.43 -13.85
C PRO A 29 2.00 7.88 -14.93
N VAL A 30 1.73 7.50 -16.17
CA VAL A 30 2.47 7.93 -17.38
C VAL A 30 1.83 9.19 -17.99
N GLU A 31 0.52 9.35 -17.80
CA GLU A 31 -0.29 10.51 -18.22
C GLU A 31 -1.32 10.89 -17.13
N LYS A 32 -1.96 12.05 -17.29
CA LYS A 32 -3.05 12.51 -16.42
C LYS A 32 -4.20 11.49 -16.38
N ASN A 33 -4.96 11.47 -15.29
CA ASN A 33 -6.16 10.66 -15.08
C ASN A 33 -5.96 9.14 -15.08
N GLN A 34 -4.76 8.64 -14.77
CA GLN A 34 -4.48 7.20 -14.71
C GLN A 34 -4.48 6.64 -13.29
N VAL A 35 -4.00 7.43 -12.32
CA VAL A 35 -3.86 7.03 -10.93
C VAL A 35 -4.41 8.15 -10.06
N TRP A 36 -5.39 7.84 -9.21
CA TRP A 36 -6.01 8.79 -8.29
C TRP A 36 -5.81 8.36 -6.85
N SER A 37 -5.57 9.34 -5.97
CA SER A 37 -5.48 9.14 -4.52
C SER A 37 -6.70 9.80 -3.84
N PRO A 38 -7.73 9.01 -3.47
CA PRO A 38 -8.85 9.53 -2.70
C PRO A 38 -8.49 9.60 -1.21
N GLN A 39 -8.93 10.66 -0.54
CA GLN A 39 -8.79 10.81 0.91
C GLN A 39 -10.07 11.38 1.51
N ILE A 40 -10.42 10.90 2.70
CA ILE A 40 -11.49 11.43 3.53
C ILE A 40 -10.91 11.79 4.89
N THR A 41 -11.24 12.98 5.38
CA THR A 41 -10.83 13.45 6.70
C THR A 41 -11.96 14.24 7.37
N TYR A 42 -11.80 14.51 8.66
CA TYR A 42 -12.70 15.36 9.42
C TYR A 42 -12.07 16.74 9.60
N ILE A 43 -12.88 17.78 9.44
CA ILE A 43 -12.50 19.15 9.78
C ILE A 43 -13.46 19.69 10.84
N LEU A 44 -12.93 20.45 11.79
CA LEU A 44 -13.73 21.07 12.84
C LEU A 44 -14.17 22.47 12.38
N THR A 45 -15.46 22.76 12.53
CA THR A 45 -16.06 24.08 12.24
C THR A 45 -16.78 24.61 13.47
N GLN A 46 -17.24 25.87 13.42
CA GLN A 46 -18.03 26.47 14.52
C GLN A 46 -19.38 25.76 14.74
N GLN A 47 -19.87 25.02 13.73
CA GLN A 47 -21.13 24.29 13.75
C GLN A 47 -20.94 22.79 14.05
N GLY A 48 -19.71 22.34 14.29
CA GLY A 48 -19.37 20.94 14.58
C GLY A 48 -18.41 20.32 13.55
N TRP A 49 -18.36 18.99 13.52
CA TRP A 49 -17.51 18.23 12.60
C TRP A 49 -18.12 18.14 11.21
N CYS A 50 -17.29 18.30 10.18
CA CYS A 50 -17.66 18.09 8.78
C CYS A 50 -16.72 17.07 8.13
N TYR A 51 -17.25 16.30 7.18
CA TYR A 51 -16.46 15.44 6.31
C TYR A 51 -15.86 16.27 5.17
N LEU A 52 -14.55 16.15 4.97
CA LEU A 52 -13.85 16.66 3.81
C LEU A 52 -13.36 15.48 2.98
N SER A 53 -13.79 15.42 1.72
CA SER A 53 -13.34 14.42 0.75
C SER A 53 -12.54 15.10 -0.36
N THR A 54 -11.39 14.53 -0.71
CA THR A 54 -10.53 15.02 -1.78
C THR A 54 -10.16 13.87 -2.72
N ILE A 55 -9.93 14.22 -3.99
CA ILE A 55 -9.42 13.29 -5.01
C ILE A 55 -8.25 14.01 -5.69
N MET A 56 -7.07 13.41 -5.64
CA MET A 56 -5.85 13.95 -6.27
C MET A 56 -5.42 13.08 -7.45
N ASP A 57 -5.09 13.72 -8.57
CA ASP A 57 -4.40 13.08 -9.69
C ASP A 57 -2.91 12.92 -9.36
N CYS A 58 -2.43 11.68 -9.37
CA CYS A 58 -1.05 11.35 -9.04
C CYS A 58 -0.05 11.68 -10.15
N TYR A 59 -0.49 12.20 -11.30
CA TYR A 59 0.38 12.52 -12.45
C TYR A 59 1.38 13.64 -12.17
N THR A 60 0.99 14.65 -11.39
CA THR A 60 1.85 15.78 -11.03
C THR A 60 2.13 15.76 -9.53
N LYS A 61 3.37 15.44 -9.16
CA LYS A 61 3.92 15.66 -7.82
C LYS A 61 4.66 16.98 -7.76
#